data_AF-A0A8T5ZQV4-F1
#
_entry.id   AF-A0A8T5ZQV4-F1
#
_cell.length_a   1.000
_cell.length_b   1.000
_cell.length_c   1.000
_cell.angle_alpha   90.00
_cell.angle_beta   90.00
_cell.angle_gamma   90.00
#
_symmetry.space_group_name_H-M   'P 1'
#
loop_
_entity.id
_entity.type
_entity.pdbx_description
1 polymer ?
#
loop_
_entity_poly.entity_id
_entity_poly.type
_entity_poly.pdbx_seq_one_letter_code
_entity_poly.pdbx_strand_id
1 'polypeptide(L)'
;MRQTKTGILLANLGTPDAPTPEAVKRYLKQFLSDRRVVDTSRLLWWPLLRGVILPLRSPRVAKLYASVWMEGGSPLMVYSRQQQQALAQRL
;
A
#
# COMPACT_ATOMS: atom_id res chain seq x y z
N MET A 1 13.08 2.04 39.65
CA MET A 1 13.58 2.34 38.28
C MET A 1 12.39 2.38 37.35
N ARG A 2 12.13 3.50 36.65
CA ARG A 2 11.06 3.55 35.63
C ARG A 2 11.50 2.69 34.46
N GLN A 3 10.79 1.59 34.17
CA GLN A 3 10.99 0.88 32.91
C GLN A 3 10.61 1.81 31.76
N THR A 4 11.58 2.14 30.92
CA THR A 4 11.38 2.92 29.71
C THR A 4 10.58 2.06 28.74
N LYS A 5 9.33 2.46 28.45
CA LYS A 5 8.51 1.79 27.44
C LYS A 5 9.01 2.20 26.06
N THR A 6 9.61 1.27 25.32
CA THR A 6 10.10 1.51 23.95
C THR A 6 8.99 1.20 22.95
N GLY A 7 8.61 2.19 22.14
CA GLY A 7 7.71 2.00 21.00
C GLY A 7 8.51 1.81 19.71
N ILE A 8 8.13 0.81 18.89
CA ILE A 8 8.75 0.57 17.59
C ILE A 8 7.70 0.70 16.49
N LEU A 9 8.02 1.49 15.46
CA LEU A 9 7.18 1.69 14.29
C LEU A 9 7.80 0.96 13.08
N LEU A 10 7.13 -0.08 12.62
CA LEU A 10 7.42 -0.70 11.32
C LEU A 10 6.59 0.00 10.24
N ALA A 11 7.27 0.60 9.26
CA ALA A 11 6.64 1.38 8.21
C ALA A 11 6.96 0.80 6.82
N ASN A 12 5.98 0.83 5.92
CA ASN A 12 6.11 0.45 4.53
C ASN A 12 5.13 1.29 3.69
N LEU A 13 5.24 1.22 2.35
CA LEU A 13 4.35 1.90 1.40
C LEU A 13 2.90 1.41 1.51
N GLY A 14 2.71 0.19 2.02
CA GLY A 14 1.41 -0.44 2.13
C GLY A 14 1.00 -1.18 0.87
N THR A 15 -0.24 -1.60 0.85
CA THR A 15 -0.83 -2.51 -0.14
C THR A 15 -2.33 -2.26 -0.18
N PRO A 16 -3.03 -2.53 -1.29
CA PRO A 16 -4.49 -2.55 -1.29
C PRO A 16 -5.04 -3.53 -0.26
N ASP A 17 -6.23 -3.22 0.25
CA ASP A 17 -7.00 -4.02 1.21
C ASP A 17 -7.63 -5.28 0.58
N ALA A 18 -7.85 -5.27 -0.73
CA ALA A 18 -8.36 -6.41 -1.49
C ALA A 18 -7.74 -6.44 -2.90
N PRO A 19 -7.67 -7.60 -3.56
CA PRO A 19 -7.19 -7.73 -4.92
C PRO A 19 -8.27 -7.35 -5.96
N THR A 20 -9.13 -6.38 -5.64
CA THR A 20 -10.22 -5.91 -6.50
C THR A 20 -9.83 -4.61 -7.20
N PRO A 21 -10.37 -4.34 -8.40
CA PRO A 21 -10.11 -3.09 -9.11
C PRO A 21 -10.41 -1.84 -8.27
N GLU A 22 -11.44 -1.85 -7.44
CA GLU A 22 -11.87 -0.72 -6.60
C GLU A 22 -10.84 -0.44 -5.49
N ALA A 23 -10.41 -1.49 -4.79
CA ALA A 23 -9.42 -1.40 -3.72
C ALA A 23 -8.06 -0.93 -4.26
N VAL A 24 -7.63 -1.53 -5.37
CA VAL A 24 -6.40 -1.14 -6.07
C VAL A 24 -6.49 0.30 -6.57
N LYS A 25 -7.62 0.72 -7.15
CA LYS A 25 -7.84 2.10 -7.59
C LYS A 25 -7.72 3.09 -6.43
N ARG A 26 -8.29 2.78 -5.28
CA ARG A 26 -8.20 3.61 -4.07
C ARG A 26 -6.74 3.72 -3.59
N TYR A 27 -6.03 2.61 -3.51
CA TYR A 27 -4.61 2.58 -3.14
C TYR A 27 -3.75 3.39 -4.12
N LEU A 28 -3.83 3.10 -5.43
CA LEU A 28 -3.07 3.80 -6.47
C LEU A 28 -3.39 5.29 -6.51
N LYS A 29 -4.65 5.67 -6.28
CA LYS A 29 -5.05 7.08 -6.21
C LYS A 29 -4.35 7.79 -5.07
N GLN A 30 -4.27 7.19 -3.88
CA GLN A 30 -3.57 7.79 -2.74
C GLN A 30 -2.06 7.87 -3.02
N PHE A 31 -1.45 6.75 -3.43
CA PHE A 31 -0.02 6.66 -3.70
C PHE A 31 0.46 7.61 -4.80
N LEU A 32 -0.22 7.63 -5.96
CA LEU A 32 0.16 8.46 -7.10
C LEU A 32 -0.31 9.92 -6.98
N SER A 33 -1.10 10.27 -5.97
CA SER A 33 -1.42 11.68 -5.68
C SER A 33 -0.34 12.37 -4.84
N ASP A 34 0.59 11.62 -4.26
CA ASP A 34 1.67 12.16 -3.44
C ASP A 34 2.75 12.84 -4.31
N ARG A 35 3.10 14.08 -3.96
CA ARG A 35 4.13 14.87 -4.63
C ARG A 35 5.54 14.30 -4.44
N ARG A 36 5.75 13.51 -3.38
CA ARG A 36 7.02 12.81 -3.13
C ARG A 36 7.18 11.59 -4.06
N VAL A 37 6.09 11.12 -4.67
CA VAL A 37 6.08 9.99 -5.61
C VAL A 37 6.06 10.49 -7.05
N VAL A 38 5.33 11.58 -7.34
CA VAL A 38 5.22 12.15 -8.67
C VAL A 38 5.52 13.65 -8.63
N ASP A 39 6.57 14.07 -9.34
CA ASP A 39 7.08 15.45 -9.36
C ASP A 39 6.45 16.34 -10.47
N THR A 40 5.40 15.86 -11.13
CA THR A 40 4.70 16.60 -12.19
C THR A 40 3.76 17.66 -11.62
N SER A 41 3.59 18.78 -12.34
CA SER A 41 2.60 19.82 -11.98
C SER A 41 1.21 19.23 -11.71
N ARG A 42 0.62 19.57 -10.55
CA ARG A 42 -0.65 19.01 -10.07
C ARG A 42 -1.81 19.22 -11.05
N LEU A 43 -1.81 20.35 -11.75
CA LEU A 43 -2.88 20.71 -12.69
C LEU A 43 -2.90 19.78 -13.91
N LEU A 44 -1.72 19.35 -14.37
CA LEU A 44 -1.58 18.40 -15.48
C LEU A 44 -1.74 16.96 -14.99
N TRP A 45 -1.20 16.66 -13.81
CA TRP A 45 -1.20 15.30 -13.29
C TRP A 45 -2.59 14.81 -12.85
N TRP A 46 -3.38 15.67 -12.22
CA TRP A 46 -4.68 15.29 -11.69
C TRP A 46 -5.67 14.75 -12.75
N PRO A 47 -5.88 15.41 -13.91
CA PRO A 47 -6.75 14.88 -14.96
C PRO A 47 -6.17 13.61 -15.59
N LEU A 48 -4.84 13.55 -15.79
CA LEU A 48 -4.18 12.36 -16.32
C LEU A 48 -4.34 11.14 -15.39
N LEU A 49 -4.12 11.36 -14.09
CA LEU A 49 -4.25 10.32 -13.07
C LEU A 49 -5.67 9.77 -13.04
N ARG A 50 -6.69 10.64 -13.01
CA ARG A 50 -8.08 10.22 -12.84
C ARG A 50 -8.75 9.77 -14.13
N GLY A 51 -8.40 10.37 -15.25
CA GLY A 51 -9.01 10.10 -16.55
C GLY A 51 -8.36 8.96 -17.33
N VAL A 52 -7.05 8.72 -17.15
CA VAL A 52 -6.32 7.74 -17.96
C VAL A 52 -5.66 6.66 -17.09
N ILE A 53 -4.84 7.07 -16.13
CA ILE A 53 -4.00 6.12 -15.38
C ILE A 53 -4.86 5.19 -14.51
N LEU A 54 -5.70 5.73 -13.64
CA LEU A 54 -6.53 4.93 -12.74
C LEU A 54 -7.50 3.99 -13.48
N PRO A 55 -8.29 4.41 -14.48
CA PRO A 55 -9.22 3.51 -15.16
C PRO A 55 -8.52 2.39 -15.95
N LEU A 56 -7.38 2.67 -16.58
CA LEU A 56 -6.66 1.67 -17.38
C LEU A 56 -5.79 0.74 -16.52
N ARG A 57 -5.12 1.28 -15.50
CA ARG A 57 -4.11 0.57 -14.71
C ARG A 57 -4.74 -0.28 -13.60
N SER A 58 -5.79 0.20 -12.94
CA SER A 58 -6.36 -0.49 -11.76
C SER A 58 -6.83 -1.92 -12.05
N PRO A 59 -7.57 -2.19 -13.15
CA PRO A 59 -8.01 -3.55 -13.46
C PRO A 59 -6.83 -4.50 -13.79
N ARG A 60 -5.80 -3.99 -14.47
CA ARG A 60 -4.61 -4.77 -14.81
C ARG A 60 -3.81 -5.13 -13.56
N VAL A 61 -3.60 -4.15 -12.68
CA VAL A 61 -2.85 -4.35 -11.43
C VAL A 61 -3.63 -5.23 -10.44
N ALA A 62 -4.96 -5.13 -10.39
CA ALA A 62 -5.78 -6.02 -9.56
C ALA A 62 -5.59 -7.49 -9.91
N LYS A 63 -5.48 -7.85 -11.19
CA LYS A 63 -5.19 -9.23 -11.62
C LYS A 63 -3.82 -9.72 -11.11
N LEU A 64 -2.81 -8.84 -11.10
CA LEU A 64 -1.49 -9.16 -10.58
C LEU A 64 -1.50 -9.32 -9.05
N TYR A 65 -2.25 -8.48 -8.33
CA TYR A 65 -2.45 -8.69 -6.88
C TYR A 65 -3.19 -9.99 -6.59
N ALA A 66 -4.21 -10.31 -7.39
CA ALA A 66 -4.98 -11.54 -7.25
C ALA A 66 -4.12 -12.78 -7.46
N SER A 67 -3.17 -12.77 -8.40
CA SER A 67 -2.31 -13.94 -8.67
C SER A 67 -1.33 -14.28 -7.55
N VAL A 68 -1.08 -13.35 -6.62
CA VAL A 68 -0.18 -13.55 -5.47
C VAL A 68 -0.88 -13.36 -4.13
N TRP A 69 -2.22 -13.33 -4.12
CA TRP A 69 -2.99 -13.08 -2.91
C TRP A 69 -2.92 -14.29 -1.97
N MET A 70 -2.69 -14.04 -0.69
CA MET A 70 -2.65 -15.07 0.35
C MET A 70 -3.95 -15.03 1.17
N GLU A 71 -4.23 -16.09 1.93
CA GLU A 71 -5.40 -16.17 2.83
C GLU A 71 -5.48 -14.98 3.80
N GLY A 72 -4.32 -14.52 4.31
CA GLY A 72 -4.21 -13.36 5.21
C GLY A 72 -4.10 -11.99 4.53
N GLY A 73 -4.27 -11.89 3.21
CA GLY A 73 -4.17 -10.66 2.44
C GLY A 73 -2.96 -10.62 1.50
N SER A 74 -2.50 -9.42 1.16
CA SER A 74 -1.28 -9.28 0.35
C SER A 74 -0.07 -9.90 1.07
N PRO A 75 0.90 -10.50 0.34
CA PRO A 75 2.14 -11.01 0.93
C PRO A 75 2.86 -9.98 1.79
N LEU A 76 2.92 -8.73 1.34
CA LEU A 76 3.54 -7.63 2.09
C LEU A 76 2.94 -7.47 3.49
N MET A 77 1.60 -7.43 3.58
CA MET A 77 0.90 -7.29 4.87
C MET A 77 1.09 -8.54 5.74
N VAL A 78 0.96 -9.74 5.16
CA VAL A 78 1.14 -11.00 5.88
C VAL A 78 2.51 -11.06 6.54
N TYR A 79 3.57 -10.84 5.78
CA TYR A 79 4.93 -10.88 6.31
C TYR A 79 5.22 -9.71 7.26
N SER A 80 4.69 -8.51 6.99
CA SER A 80 4.86 -7.37 7.91
C SER A 80 4.24 -7.65 9.29
N ARG A 81 3.09 -8.33 9.34
CA ARG A 81 2.46 -8.74 10.60
C ARG A 81 3.26 -9.80 11.33
N GLN A 82 3.79 -10.80 10.61
CA GLN A 82 4.67 -11.81 11.20
C GLN A 82 5.95 -11.19 11.76
N GLN A 83 6.58 -10.27 11.03
CA GLN A 83 7.76 -9.54 11.48
C GLN A 83 7.45 -8.69 12.73
N GLN A 84 6.31 -8.00 12.73
CA GLN A 84 5.85 -7.22 13.89
C GLN A 84 5.67 -8.10 15.13
N GLN A 85 5.07 -9.27 14.98
CA GLN A 85 4.85 -10.22 16.09
C GLN A 85 6.17 -10.80 16.59
N ALA A 86 7.05 -11.25 15.69
CA ALA A 86 8.36 -11.79 16.05
C ALA A 86 9.23 -10.76 16.79
N LEU A 87 9.19 -9.49 16.34
CA LEU A 87 9.91 -8.42 17.01
C LEU A 87 9.35 -8.12 18.40
N ALA A 88 8.02 -8.11 18.54
CA ALA A 88 7.35 -7.88 19.82
C ALA A 88 7.56 -9.03 20.83
N GLN A 89 7.84 -10.24 20.37
CA GLN A 89 8.20 -11.37 21.24
C GLN A 89 9.66 -11.35 21.69
N ARG A 90 10.54 -10.74 20.89
CA ARG A 90 11.99 -10.70 21.14
C ARG A 90 12.41 -9.58 22.10
N LEU A 91 11.61 -8.53 22.21
CA LEU A 91 11.88 -7.31 22.97
C LEU A 91 10.99 -7.21 24.21
#